data_AF-Q8AB36-F1
#
_entry.id   AF-Q8AB36-F1
#
_cell.length_a   1.000
_cell.length_b   1.000
_cell.length_c   1.000
_cell.angle_alpha   90.00
_cell.angle_beta   90.00
_cell.angle_gamma   90.00
#
_symmetry.space_group_name_H-M   'P 1'
#
loop_
_entity.id
_entity.type
_entity.pdbx_description
1 polymer ?
#
loop_
_entity_poly.entity_id
_entity_poly.type
_entity_poly.pdbx_seq_one_letter_code
_entity_poly.pdbx_strand_id
1 'polypeptide(L)'
;MKHITIYSLMIVCSVFTSLLVTSCNSDLNSNIKDDPYSGGKAPLGIGLLAESPSPESAYPNDTVVFKAKGMLNWCDPQSGRYDFKFYISDEETKIVTATDTTITVKVPGNLSSGTAYIVLKEQVFYGPRLTVLGNIKIDQSYGFKGTSGPIYDCAEHYSKARVYYPVGDYMQAYYNENSSQSFSCISMVLTDGSVSGKWVTDFKLDPGQGAGIDLANPGVTDIECYLNSFTYFPSDHRVLLSGKFSEYGWDKLPVNNITIATNEVASYYKTVALPSKKNNTSINCKIPVFNGGTLEAPVRTFITSNEKVVAVGNITNYCRINTEKSYAESMVLDYSKVASVLRMSRTGELDDSYRRDAEGVIGQILDACMVESDGIVIVGTFSSFDGQSVKNIVKLNAEGTLDETFMKNIGTGANGSITKIRYNKNKKKILITGEFSEFNGIPAQSVVMLNDDGTRDEIFKIGKMEGGLANFACLLDNDNIVVSGAFTKYDGVTRRGFLILGRDGKALQQFNVPGIFQGELYKVIETRTSTNSNGLLLLGDFSRFDGNMVRNAIMIEVDYE
;
A
#
# COMPACT_ATOMS: atom_id res chain seq x y z
N MET A 1 34.72 39.86 37.16
CA MET A 1 33.81 41.03 37.10
C MET A 1 32.51 40.58 36.45
N LYS A 2 31.43 40.64 37.24
CA LYS A 2 30.00 40.71 36.89
C LYS A 2 29.37 39.60 36.03
N HIS A 3 28.69 38.71 36.76
CA HIS A 3 27.38 38.13 36.46
C HIS A 3 26.44 39.07 35.68
N ILE A 4 25.67 38.50 34.74
CA ILE A 4 24.20 38.68 34.51
C ILE A 4 23.79 37.59 33.48
N THR A 5 23.27 36.43 33.88
CA THR A 5 21.88 36.05 34.22
C THR A 5 21.08 35.52 33.03
N ILE A 6 20.90 34.19 33.06
CA ILE A 6 19.90 33.37 32.39
C ILE A 6 18.51 33.75 32.96
N TYR A 7 17.74 34.59 32.26
CA TYR A 7 16.29 34.80 32.48
C TYR A 7 15.70 35.51 31.27
N SER A 8 15.43 34.80 30.17
CA SER A 8 14.60 35.31 29.07
C SER A 8 13.85 34.23 28.27
N LEU A 9 13.77 33.00 28.79
CA LEU A 9 13.01 31.92 28.12
C LEU A 9 12.15 31.10 29.09
N MET A 10 11.60 31.76 30.12
CA MET A 10 10.64 31.17 31.08
C MET A 10 9.54 32.16 31.51
N ILE A 11 9.17 33.14 30.67
CA ILE A 11 8.04 34.07 30.93
C ILE A 11 7.13 34.17 29.69
N VAL A 12 6.84 33.04 29.05
CA VAL A 12 5.73 32.92 28.08
C VAL A 12 4.82 31.72 28.39
N CYS A 13 5.14 30.90 29.39
CA CYS A 13 4.35 29.72 29.79
C CYS A 13 3.61 29.87 31.13
N SER A 14 3.50 31.07 31.71
CA SER A 14 2.87 31.28 33.02
C SER A 14 1.85 32.43 33.06
N VAL A 15 1.26 32.79 31.91
CA VAL A 15 0.15 33.78 31.82
C VAL A 15 -1.17 33.14 31.31
N PHE A 16 -1.19 31.83 31.04
CA PHE A 16 -2.40 31.13 30.55
C PHE A 16 -3.01 30.10 31.52
N THR A 17 -2.57 30.07 32.79
CA THR A 17 -3.03 29.10 33.80
C THR A 17 -3.55 29.72 35.10
N SER A 18 -4.13 30.92 35.05
CA SER A 18 -4.79 31.52 36.24
C SER A 18 -6.02 32.37 35.94
N LEU A 19 -6.82 32.00 34.93
CA LEU A 19 -8.14 32.56 34.69
C LEU A 19 -9.20 31.46 34.62
N LEU A 20 -9.27 30.65 35.67
CA LEU A 20 -10.46 29.88 36.01
C LEU A 20 -10.72 30.09 37.50
N VAL A 21 -12.00 30.33 37.82
CA VAL A 21 -12.60 30.53 39.14
C VAL A 21 -12.56 31.99 39.66
N THR A 22 -13.52 32.80 39.24
CA THR A 22 -14.56 33.43 40.10
C THR A 22 -15.35 34.45 39.28
N SER A 23 -16.59 34.12 38.94
CA SER A 23 -17.67 35.10 38.69
C SER A 23 -18.99 34.35 38.61
N CYS A 24 -19.55 34.02 39.77
CA CYS A 24 -21.00 34.05 39.92
C CYS A 24 -21.33 35.47 40.35
N ASN A 25 -21.95 36.25 39.47
CA ASN A 25 -22.99 37.17 39.87
C ASN A 25 -23.98 37.32 38.72
N SER A 26 -25.24 37.20 39.12
CA SER A 26 -26.47 37.33 38.36
C SER A 26 -26.61 38.70 37.72
N ASP A 27 -26.95 38.74 36.43
CA ASP A 27 -27.95 39.65 35.89
C ASP A 27 -28.49 39.14 34.53
N LEU A 28 -29.82 39.22 34.41
CA LEU A 28 -30.68 38.59 33.41
C LEU A 28 -30.78 39.38 32.08
N ASN A 29 -31.04 38.60 31.02
CA ASN A 29 -31.91 38.89 29.85
C ASN A 29 -31.58 40.08 28.93
N SER A 30 -31.08 39.76 27.73
CA SER A 30 -31.92 39.67 26.52
C SER A 30 -31.04 39.39 25.28
N ASN A 31 -31.50 38.48 24.40
CA ASN A 31 -30.93 38.09 23.09
C ASN A 31 -30.00 36.87 23.05
N ILE A 32 -30.32 35.78 23.77
CA ILE A 32 -29.96 34.44 23.29
C ILE A 32 -30.94 34.10 22.17
N LYS A 33 -30.47 34.19 20.92
CA LYS A 33 -31.13 33.59 19.76
C LYS A 33 -31.27 32.09 19.99
N ASP A 34 -32.40 31.54 19.56
CA ASP A 34 -32.90 30.19 19.81
C ASP A 34 -31.84 29.10 19.87
N ASP A 35 -32.00 28.17 20.82
CA ASP A 35 -31.21 26.95 20.91
C ASP A 35 -31.32 26.16 19.58
N PRO A 36 -30.22 25.99 18.82
CA PRO A 36 -30.24 25.30 17.54
C PRO A 36 -30.57 23.80 17.65
N TYR A 37 -30.70 23.26 18.87
CA TYR A 37 -31.06 21.87 19.17
C TYR A 37 -32.45 21.71 19.81
N SER A 38 -33.21 22.80 19.97
CA SER A 38 -34.55 22.79 20.60
C SER A 38 -35.65 22.07 19.79
N GLY A 39 -35.31 21.54 18.60
CA GLY A 39 -36.22 20.84 17.68
C GLY A 39 -36.02 19.33 17.55
N GLY A 40 -35.43 18.65 18.55
CA GLY A 40 -35.22 17.20 18.51
C GLY A 40 -36.51 16.42 18.20
N LYS A 41 -36.50 15.60 17.15
CA LYS A 41 -37.66 14.76 16.77
C LYS A 41 -38.03 13.83 17.93
N ALA A 42 -39.33 13.66 18.20
CA ALA A 42 -39.81 12.78 19.26
C ALA A 42 -39.32 11.33 19.05
N PRO A 43 -38.93 10.62 20.12
CA PRO A 43 -38.48 9.24 20.04
C PRO A 43 -39.61 8.33 19.55
N LEU A 44 -39.36 7.57 18.50
CA LEU A 44 -40.38 6.72 17.84
C LEU A 44 -40.63 5.39 18.57
N GLY A 45 -39.93 5.13 19.68
CA GLY A 45 -40.09 3.90 20.49
C GLY A 45 -39.64 2.61 19.80
N ILE A 46 -39.01 2.72 18.63
CA ILE A 46 -38.52 1.60 17.80
C ILE A 46 -37.00 1.48 17.91
N GLY A 47 -36.44 0.29 17.75
CA GLY A 47 -34.99 0.15 17.54
C GLY A 47 -34.49 -1.29 17.53
N LEU A 48 -33.25 -1.46 17.07
CA LEU A 48 -32.50 -2.70 17.21
C LEU A 48 -31.75 -2.72 18.55
N LEU A 49 -31.57 -3.91 19.11
CA LEU A 49 -30.77 -4.12 20.32
C LEU A 49 -29.35 -4.54 19.92
N ALA A 50 -28.36 -4.25 20.78
CA ALA A 50 -26.95 -4.51 20.49
C ALA A 50 -26.55 -6.00 20.50
N GLU A 51 -27.46 -6.88 20.92
CA GLU A 51 -27.26 -8.33 20.92
C GLU A 51 -26.95 -8.86 19.52
N SER A 52 -26.05 -9.84 19.42
CA SER A 52 -25.73 -10.49 18.16
C SER A 52 -26.99 -11.03 17.45
N PRO A 53 -27.05 -10.96 16.11
CA PRO A 53 -28.10 -11.64 15.38
C PRO A 53 -28.02 -13.16 15.54
N SER A 54 -29.10 -13.87 15.23
CA SER A 54 -29.17 -15.33 15.24
C SER A 54 -29.56 -15.84 13.85
N PRO A 55 -28.67 -16.55 13.14
CA PRO A 55 -27.26 -16.81 13.48
C PRO A 55 -26.39 -15.54 13.46
N GLU A 56 -25.22 -15.56 14.13
CA GLU A 56 -24.29 -14.41 14.19
C GLU A 56 -23.61 -14.12 12.83
N SER A 57 -23.55 -15.14 11.98
CA SER A 57 -23.02 -15.09 10.62
C SER A 57 -23.93 -15.88 9.67
N ALA A 58 -24.04 -15.43 8.42
CA ALA A 58 -24.96 -16.01 7.47
C ALA A 58 -24.43 -15.93 6.03
N TYR A 59 -24.85 -16.87 5.17
CA TYR A 59 -24.60 -16.77 3.74
C TYR A 59 -25.65 -15.86 3.07
N PRO A 60 -25.36 -15.32 1.88
CA PRO A 60 -26.37 -14.65 1.07
C PRO A 60 -27.63 -15.52 0.88
N ASN A 61 -28.81 -14.90 0.96
CA ASN A 61 -30.14 -15.53 0.93
C ASN A 61 -30.60 -16.30 2.19
N ASP A 62 -29.75 -16.46 3.20
CA ASP A 62 -30.17 -17.02 4.48
C ASP A 62 -31.16 -16.10 5.21
N THR A 63 -31.82 -16.65 6.23
CA THR A 63 -32.70 -15.89 7.12
C THR A 63 -31.98 -15.63 8.44
N VAL A 64 -32.05 -14.39 8.92
CA VAL A 64 -31.38 -13.93 10.15
C VAL A 64 -32.37 -13.20 11.05
N VAL A 65 -32.30 -13.46 12.35
CA VAL A 65 -33.12 -12.81 13.37
C VAL A 65 -32.30 -11.79 14.14
N PHE A 66 -32.76 -10.54 14.20
CA PHE A 66 -32.19 -9.48 15.02
C PHE A 66 -33.11 -9.19 16.20
N LYS A 67 -32.51 -8.88 17.35
CA LYS A 67 -33.22 -8.41 18.53
C LYS A 67 -33.63 -6.95 18.35
N ALA A 68 -34.84 -6.64 18.77
CA ALA A 68 -35.48 -5.38 18.47
C ALA A 68 -36.43 -4.95 19.60
N LYS A 69 -37.01 -3.75 19.52
CA LYS A 69 -38.06 -3.27 20.43
C LYS A 69 -39.06 -2.40 19.69
N GLY A 70 -40.34 -2.49 20.05
CA GLY A 70 -41.39 -1.56 19.62
C GLY A 70 -41.79 -1.68 18.14
N MET A 71 -41.51 -2.81 17.49
CA MET A 71 -41.78 -2.98 16.04
C MET A 71 -43.29 -3.01 15.73
N LEU A 72 -44.11 -3.60 16.61
CA LEU A 72 -45.54 -3.81 16.33
C LEU A 72 -46.35 -2.51 16.24
N ASN A 73 -45.82 -1.41 16.76
CA ASN A 73 -46.41 -0.08 16.58
C ASN A 73 -46.27 0.44 15.14
N TRP A 74 -45.40 -0.17 14.34
CA TRP A 74 -44.97 0.30 13.01
C TRP A 74 -45.00 -0.80 11.95
N CYS A 75 -45.65 -1.93 12.23
CA CYS A 75 -45.86 -2.99 11.25
C CYS A 75 -47.17 -3.74 11.52
N ASP A 76 -47.64 -4.44 10.49
CA ASP A 76 -48.62 -5.52 10.62
C ASP A 76 -48.07 -6.75 9.87
N PRO A 77 -47.42 -7.68 10.58
CA PRO A 77 -46.79 -8.84 9.97
C PRO A 77 -47.77 -9.77 9.23
N GLN A 78 -49.06 -9.78 9.61
CA GLN A 78 -50.07 -10.63 8.99
C GLN A 78 -50.46 -10.13 7.60
N SER A 79 -50.54 -8.81 7.42
CA SER A 79 -50.75 -8.19 6.10
C SER A 79 -49.45 -7.96 5.32
N GLY A 80 -48.28 -8.14 5.94
CA GLY A 80 -46.98 -7.87 5.35
C GLY A 80 -46.62 -6.39 5.28
N ARG A 81 -47.33 -5.53 6.02
CA ARG A 81 -47.08 -4.08 6.07
C ARG A 81 -45.93 -3.77 7.04
N TYR A 82 -44.94 -3.03 6.57
CA TYR A 82 -43.87 -2.46 7.39
C TYR A 82 -43.71 -0.98 7.04
N ASP A 83 -43.87 -0.08 8.02
CA ASP A 83 -43.76 1.37 7.79
C ASP A 83 -42.29 1.86 7.83
N PHE A 84 -41.36 0.94 8.10
CA PHE A 84 -39.94 1.16 8.19
C PHE A 84 -39.18 0.27 7.21
N LYS A 85 -37.95 0.67 6.88
CA LYS A 85 -37.03 -0.12 6.06
C LYS A 85 -35.91 -0.68 6.91
N PHE A 86 -35.44 -1.88 6.57
CA PHE A 86 -34.29 -2.51 7.21
C PHE A 86 -33.13 -2.59 6.23
N TYR A 87 -31.93 -2.31 6.69
CA TYR A 87 -30.71 -2.32 5.89
C TYR A 87 -29.64 -3.16 6.58
N ILE A 88 -28.81 -3.80 5.77
CA ILE A 88 -27.53 -4.39 6.19
C ILE A 88 -26.48 -3.84 5.25
N SER A 89 -25.40 -3.27 5.77
CA SER A 89 -24.32 -2.69 4.95
C SER A 89 -24.84 -1.81 3.80
N ASP A 90 -25.78 -0.93 4.10
CA ASP A 90 -26.44 0.01 3.16
C ASP A 90 -27.30 -0.63 2.05
N GLU A 91 -27.49 -1.95 2.08
CA GLU A 91 -28.39 -2.66 1.18
C GLU A 91 -29.75 -2.89 1.83
N GLU A 92 -30.81 -2.42 1.18
CA GLU A 92 -32.19 -2.63 1.64
C GLU A 92 -32.47 -4.13 1.67
N THR A 93 -32.89 -4.61 2.83
CA THR A 93 -32.99 -6.04 3.12
C THR A 93 -34.45 -6.40 3.37
N LYS A 94 -34.90 -7.48 2.71
CA LYS A 94 -36.29 -7.93 2.80
C LYS A 94 -36.61 -8.41 4.21
N ILE A 95 -37.64 -7.80 4.81
CA ILE A 95 -38.23 -8.26 6.07
C ILE A 95 -39.12 -9.49 5.78
N VAL A 96 -38.88 -10.56 6.53
CA VAL A 96 -39.69 -11.79 6.48
C VAL A 96 -40.83 -11.70 7.48
N THR A 97 -40.53 -11.38 8.73
CA THR A 97 -41.52 -11.16 9.79
C THR A 97 -40.93 -10.27 10.90
N ALA A 98 -41.79 -9.64 11.70
CA ALA A 98 -41.39 -8.90 12.89
C ALA A 98 -42.32 -9.22 14.07
N THR A 99 -41.78 -9.23 15.27
CA THR A 99 -42.51 -9.21 16.53
C THR A 99 -42.12 -7.96 17.30
N ASP A 100 -42.74 -7.69 18.45
CA ASP A 100 -42.35 -6.51 19.22
C ASP A 100 -40.88 -6.53 19.67
N THR A 101 -40.28 -7.73 19.76
CA THR A 101 -38.94 -7.94 20.31
C THR A 101 -37.91 -8.45 19.29
N THR A 102 -38.32 -8.75 18.05
CA THR A 102 -37.45 -9.34 17.03
C THR A 102 -37.83 -8.90 15.63
N ILE A 103 -36.86 -8.86 14.73
CA ILE A 103 -37.09 -8.76 13.29
C ILE A 103 -36.33 -9.87 12.57
N THR A 104 -37.02 -10.58 11.68
CA THR A 104 -36.46 -11.64 10.85
C THR A 104 -36.35 -11.13 9.43
N VAL A 105 -35.16 -11.22 8.84
CA VAL A 105 -34.85 -10.69 7.52
C VAL A 105 -34.21 -11.75 6.64
N LYS A 106 -34.35 -11.61 5.32
CA LYS A 106 -33.66 -12.45 4.34
C LYS A 106 -32.45 -11.70 3.79
N VAL A 107 -31.26 -12.21 4.03
CA VAL A 107 -29.99 -11.61 3.58
C VAL A 107 -30.01 -11.44 2.05
N PRO A 108 -29.66 -10.25 1.50
CA PRO A 108 -29.64 -10.06 0.05
C PRO A 108 -28.62 -10.98 -0.63
N GLY A 109 -28.87 -11.30 -1.91
CA GLY A 109 -27.97 -12.15 -2.70
C GLY A 109 -26.60 -11.51 -2.93
N ASN A 110 -26.52 -10.18 -3.02
CA ASN A 110 -25.28 -9.42 -3.12
C ASN A 110 -25.12 -8.54 -1.89
N LEU A 111 -24.29 -8.96 -0.94
CA LEU A 111 -24.11 -8.25 0.33
C LEU A 111 -22.68 -8.40 0.86
N SER A 112 -22.14 -7.31 1.42
CA SER A 112 -20.93 -7.32 2.23
C SER A 112 -21.27 -7.33 3.72
N SER A 113 -20.36 -7.86 4.55
CA SER A 113 -20.47 -7.77 6.01
C SER A 113 -20.58 -6.32 6.48
N GLY A 114 -21.43 -6.06 7.46
CA GLY A 114 -21.63 -4.70 7.93
C GLY A 114 -22.76 -4.53 8.95
N THR A 115 -22.93 -3.28 9.39
CA THR A 115 -23.91 -2.90 10.41
C THR A 115 -25.33 -2.99 9.87
N ALA A 116 -26.24 -3.54 10.67
CA ALA A 116 -27.67 -3.50 10.41
C ALA A 116 -28.31 -2.24 11.01
N TYR A 117 -29.30 -1.67 10.32
CA TYR A 117 -30.05 -0.53 10.84
C TYR A 117 -31.47 -0.44 10.27
N ILE A 118 -32.34 0.26 11.01
CA ILE A 118 -33.70 0.58 10.57
C ILE A 118 -33.78 2.07 10.19
N VAL A 119 -34.51 2.38 9.12
CA VAL A 119 -34.88 3.75 8.75
C VAL A 119 -36.39 3.92 8.88
N LEU A 120 -36.82 4.88 9.70
CA LEU A 120 -38.23 5.28 9.86
C LEU A 120 -38.31 6.80 10.01
N LYS A 121 -39.10 7.48 9.16
CA LYS A 121 -39.31 8.94 9.20
C LYS A 121 -38.00 9.75 9.30
N GLU A 122 -37.01 9.36 8.49
CA GLU A 122 -35.65 9.95 8.43
C GLU A 122 -34.81 9.76 9.70
N GLN A 123 -35.25 8.93 10.66
CA GLN A 123 -34.44 8.52 11.80
C GLN A 123 -33.81 7.16 11.52
N VAL A 124 -32.55 7.00 11.93
CA VAL A 124 -31.77 5.76 11.77
C VAL A 124 -31.55 5.13 13.13
N PHE A 125 -31.88 3.84 13.26
CA PHE A 125 -31.71 3.06 14.47
C PHE A 125 -30.71 1.93 14.22
N TYR A 126 -29.47 2.12 14.68
CA TYR A 126 -28.39 1.15 14.48
C TYR A 126 -28.55 -0.08 15.37
N GLY A 127 -28.19 -1.23 14.82
CA GLY A 127 -28.10 -2.51 15.49
C GLY A 127 -26.71 -3.13 15.36
N PRO A 128 -26.60 -4.45 15.59
CA PRO A 128 -25.33 -5.15 15.53
C PRO A 128 -24.84 -5.31 14.08
N ARG A 129 -23.57 -5.69 13.94
CA ARG A 129 -22.98 -6.12 12.66
C ARG A 129 -23.43 -7.54 12.33
N LEU A 130 -23.73 -7.81 11.06
CA LEU A 130 -23.82 -9.16 10.52
C LEU A 130 -22.54 -9.51 9.77
N THR A 131 -21.95 -10.67 10.08
CA THR A 131 -20.87 -11.26 9.27
C THR A 131 -21.48 -12.06 8.12
N VAL A 132 -21.20 -11.65 6.89
CA VAL A 132 -21.60 -12.38 5.69
C VAL A 132 -20.52 -13.39 5.33
N LEU A 133 -20.90 -14.66 5.20
CA LEU A 133 -20.00 -15.75 4.87
C LEU A 133 -19.85 -15.89 3.34
N GLY A 134 -18.67 -16.32 2.92
CA GLY A 134 -18.31 -16.59 1.54
C GLY A 134 -17.03 -17.41 1.47
N ASN A 135 -16.44 -17.46 0.28
CA ASN A 135 -15.22 -18.20 -0.03
C ASN A 135 -13.95 -17.40 0.31
N ILE A 136 -14.02 -16.54 1.33
CA ILE A 136 -12.91 -15.70 1.79
C ILE A 136 -13.00 -15.51 3.30
N LYS A 137 -11.86 -15.63 3.98
CA LYS A 137 -11.75 -15.31 5.42
C LYS A 137 -10.34 -14.90 5.77
N ILE A 138 -10.17 -14.22 6.89
CA ILE A 138 -8.86 -13.85 7.43
C ILE A 138 -8.19 -15.10 8.02
N ASP A 139 -6.92 -15.36 7.68
CA ASP A 139 -6.09 -16.36 8.37
C ASP A 139 -5.61 -15.79 9.71
N GLN A 140 -6.38 -16.04 10.77
CA GLN A 140 -6.09 -15.55 12.12
C GLN A 140 -4.80 -16.16 12.70
N SER A 141 -4.43 -17.37 12.26
CA SER A 141 -3.23 -18.08 12.67
C SER A 141 -1.94 -17.54 12.03
N TYR A 142 -2.03 -16.72 10.98
CA TYR A 142 -0.84 -16.13 10.39
C TYR A 142 -0.17 -15.17 11.37
N GLY A 143 1.08 -15.45 11.74
CA GLY A 143 1.80 -14.75 12.81
C GLY A 143 2.16 -13.29 12.51
N PHE A 144 2.22 -12.89 11.23
CA PHE A 144 2.69 -11.55 10.86
C PHE A 144 1.54 -10.57 11.02
N LYS A 145 1.63 -9.71 12.03
CA LYS A 145 0.59 -8.71 12.35
C LYS A 145 0.91 -7.34 11.79
N GLY A 146 1.89 -7.25 10.87
CA GLY A 146 2.17 -6.05 10.10
C GLY A 146 3.31 -5.17 10.63
N THR A 147 3.31 -3.89 10.26
CA THR A 147 4.45 -2.95 10.46
C THR A 147 4.00 -1.59 11.02
N SER A 148 4.94 -0.80 11.52
CA SER A 148 4.66 0.57 12.02
C SER A 148 4.36 1.60 10.92
N GLY A 149 4.64 1.25 9.67
CA GLY A 149 4.42 2.09 8.49
C GLY A 149 4.33 1.24 7.22
N PRO A 150 4.18 1.86 6.04
CA PRO A 150 3.84 1.19 4.79
C PRO A 150 4.80 0.06 4.38
N ILE A 151 4.26 -0.97 3.72
CA ILE A 151 5.03 -2.02 3.04
C ILE A 151 4.90 -1.81 1.53
N TYR A 152 5.97 -1.38 0.87
CA TYR A 152 5.96 -1.03 -0.55
C TYR A 152 6.19 -2.22 -1.48
N ASP A 153 7.01 -3.18 -1.05
CA ASP A 153 7.36 -4.37 -1.82
C ASP A 153 7.65 -5.55 -0.89
N CYS A 154 7.71 -6.75 -1.44
CA CYS A 154 7.98 -7.97 -0.68
C CYS A 154 8.39 -9.12 -1.60
N ALA A 155 9.45 -9.85 -1.26
CA ALA A 155 9.85 -11.03 -2.01
C ALA A 155 9.79 -12.29 -1.15
N GLU A 156 9.43 -13.41 -1.75
CA GLU A 156 9.59 -14.72 -1.13
C GLU A 156 11.06 -15.13 -1.14
N HIS A 157 11.51 -15.85 -0.13
CA HIS A 157 12.88 -16.34 -0.02
C HIS A 157 13.20 -17.30 -1.18
N TYR A 158 14.33 -17.08 -1.85
CA TYR A 158 14.70 -17.80 -3.09
C TYR A 158 14.68 -19.33 -2.97
N SER A 159 14.93 -19.88 -1.77
CA SER A 159 14.96 -21.33 -1.52
C SER A 159 14.00 -21.84 -0.43
N LYS A 160 13.18 -20.96 0.17
CA LYS A 160 12.32 -21.32 1.31
C LYS A 160 10.90 -20.81 1.07
N ALA A 161 9.99 -21.72 0.78
CA ALA A 161 8.60 -21.38 0.58
C ALA A 161 8.00 -20.72 1.83
N ARG A 162 7.21 -19.67 1.61
CA ARG A 162 6.49 -18.86 2.60
C ARG A 162 7.37 -18.12 3.59
N VAL A 163 8.65 -17.97 3.30
CA VAL A 163 9.50 -17.02 4.01
C VAL A 163 9.53 -15.75 3.18
N TYR A 164 9.26 -14.60 3.78
CA TYR A 164 9.09 -13.34 3.06
C TYR A 164 10.00 -12.23 3.59
N TYR A 165 10.44 -11.37 2.69
CA TYR A 165 11.16 -10.14 2.99
C TYR A 165 10.32 -8.92 2.60
N PRO A 166 9.35 -8.49 3.43
CA PRO A 166 8.67 -7.22 3.21
C PRO A 166 9.64 -6.06 3.37
N VAL A 167 9.57 -5.08 2.49
CA VAL A 167 10.35 -3.84 2.52
C VAL A 167 9.44 -2.63 2.44
N GLY A 168 9.79 -1.55 3.14
CA GLY A 168 8.95 -0.38 3.20
C GLY A 168 9.51 0.77 4.01
N ASP A 169 8.62 1.66 4.42
CA ASP A 169 8.88 2.76 5.36
C ASP A 169 8.36 2.35 6.74
N TYR A 170 9.18 1.59 7.48
CA TYR A 170 8.83 1.19 8.83
C TYR A 170 10.08 0.89 9.66
N MET A 171 10.01 1.24 10.94
CA MET A 171 11.06 0.97 11.93
C MET A 171 10.74 -0.22 12.84
N GLN A 172 9.52 -0.75 12.76
CA GLN A 172 9.06 -1.86 13.58
C GLN A 172 8.15 -2.81 12.79
N ALA A 173 8.24 -4.10 13.13
CA ALA A 173 7.32 -5.12 12.66
C ALA A 173 6.74 -5.91 13.84
N TYR A 174 5.46 -6.23 13.75
CA TYR A 174 4.65 -6.82 14.81
C TYR A 174 4.48 -8.32 14.57
N TYR A 175 4.89 -9.11 15.54
CA TYR A 175 4.76 -10.58 15.52
C TYR A 175 3.67 -11.09 16.48
N ASN A 176 3.05 -10.18 17.25
CA ASN A 176 1.75 -10.37 17.89
C ASN A 176 1.09 -9.00 18.11
N GLU A 177 -0.10 -8.96 18.70
CA GLU A 177 -0.88 -7.72 18.85
C GLU A 177 -0.16 -6.65 19.69
N ASN A 178 0.65 -7.07 20.67
CA ASN A 178 1.23 -6.22 21.71
C ASN A 178 2.76 -6.12 21.67
N SER A 179 3.42 -6.84 20.75
CA SER A 179 4.88 -6.92 20.69
C SER A 179 5.40 -6.67 19.28
N SER A 180 6.38 -5.78 19.19
CA SER A 180 7.13 -5.50 17.98
C SER A 180 8.61 -5.77 18.18
N GLN A 181 9.34 -5.93 17.07
CA GLN A 181 10.80 -5.84 17.06
C GLN A 181 11.21 -4.70 16.14
N SER A 182 12.36 -4.09 16.42
CA SER A 182 12.91 -3.03 15.59
C SER A 182 13.51 -3.62 14.31
N PHE A 183 13.14 -3.03 13.18
CA PHE A 183 13.63 -3.37 11.86
C PHE A 183 13.87 -2.09 11.08
N SER A 184 14.98 -2.01 10.37
CA SER A 184 15.28 -0.84 9.56
C SER A 184 14.80 -1.06 8.11
N CYS A 185 13.52 -0.82 7.83
CA CYS A 185 12.91 -0.87 6.48
C CYS A 185 12.81 -2.26 5.81
N ILE A 186 13.37 -3.31 6.39
CA ILE A 186 13.29 -4.69 5.91
C ILE A 186 13.18 -5.64 7.09
N SER A 187 12.32 -6.65 6.99
CA SER A 187 12.15 -7.70 7.99
C SER A 187 12.07 -9.06 7.32
N MET A 188 12.24 -10.12 8.11
CA MET A 188 12.04 -11.50 7.64
C MET A 188 10.82 -12.08 8.36
N VAL A 189 9.84 -12.50 7.58
CA VAL A 189 8.65 -13.22 8.02
C VAL A 189 8.83 -14.69 7.70
N LEU A 190 8.77 -15.54 8.70
CA LEU A 190 8.96 -16.99 8.57
C LEU A 190 7.68 -17.68 8.07
N THR A 191 7.76 -18.97 7.76
CA THR A 191 6.66 -19.77 7.21
C THR A 191 5.38 -19.74 8.04
N ASP A 192 5.49 -19.64 9.37
CA ASP A 192 4.36 -19.53 10.30
C ASP A 192 3.85 -18.08 10.46
N GLY A 193 4.45 -17.13 9.75
CA GLY A 193 4.21 -15.70 9.86
C GLY A 193 4.96 -15.02 11.01
N SER A 194 5.73 -15.73 11.83
CA SER A 194 6.51 -15.08 12.87
C SER A 194 7.58 -14.16 12.26
N VAL A 195 7.80 -12.99 12.88
CA VAL A 195 8.85 -12.07 12.44
C VAL A 195 10.08 -12.26 13.33
N SER A 196 11.23 -12.54 12.71
CA SER A 196 12.46 -12.70 13.48
C SER A 196 13.18 -11.37 13.65
N GLY A 197 13.21 -10.80 14.86
CA GLY A 197 14.04 -9.63 15.19
C GLY A 197 15.24 -9.96 16.09
N LYS A 198 15.73 -11.21 15.98
CA LYS A 198 17.04 -11.64 16.47
C LYS A 198 17.74 -12.42 15.36
N TRP A 199 19.03 -12.67 15.56
CA TRP A 199 19.81 -13.56 14.72
C TRP A 199 19.03 -14.83 14.38
N VAL A 200 18.65 -14.98 13.11
CA VAL A 200 17.97 -16.18 12.65
C VAL A 200 19.03 -17.22 12.38
N THR A 201 19.06 -18.28 13.19
CA THR A 201 20.13 -19.29 13.12
C THR A 201 20.16 -20.00 11.77
N ASP A 202 18.98 -20.30 11.21
CA ASP A 202 18.83 -21.01 9.94
C ASP A 202 19.37 -20.21 8.74
N PHE A 203 19.29 -18.88 8.80
CA PHE A 203 19.77 -17.98 7.75
C PHE A 203 21.10 -17.30 8.08
N LYS A 204 21.56 -17.43 9.34
CA LYS A 204 22.73 -16.73 9.87
C LYS A 204 22.69 -15.22 9.55
N LEU A 205 21.58 -14.57 9.90
CA LEU A 205 21.29 -13.17 9.58
C LEU A 205 20.62 -12.45 10.76
N ASP A 206 20.92 -11.16 10.94
CA ASP A 206 20.08 -10.24 11.72
C ASP A 206 19.35 -9.25 10.78
N PRO A 207 18.09 -9.54 10.38
CA PRO A 207 17.33 -8.67 9.47
C PRO A 207 16.97 -7.32 10.11
N GLY A 208 17.13 -7.14 11.43
CA GLY A 208 16.80 -5.91 12.15
C GLY A 208 17.61 -4.69 11.75
N GLN A 209 18.76 -4.87 11.08
CA GLN A 209 19.70 -3.78 10.80
C GLN A 209 19.51 -3.08 9.45
N GLY A 210 18.83 -3.73 8.51
CA GLY A 210 18.34 -3.19 7.23
C GLY A 210 18.98 -1.92 6.65
N ALA A 211 18.15 -0.96 6.25
CA ALA A 211 18.56 0.30 5.63
C ALA A 211 18.49 1.47 6.62
N GLY A 212 19.47 2.36 6.60
CA GLY A 212 19.55 3.51 7.51
C GLY A 212 20.07 4.78 6.85
N ILE A 213 20.21 5.83 7.66
CA ILE A 213 20.81 7.10 7.28
C ILE A 213 22.04 7.34 8.15
N ASP A 214 23.15 7.73 7.51
CA ASP A 214 24.34 8.23 8.22
C ASP A 214 24.02 9.54 8.95
N LEU A 215 23.76 9.46 10.25
CA LEU A 215 23.53 10.60 11.13
C LEU A 215 24.83 11.32 11.55
N ALA A 216 26.02 10.75 11.27
CA ALA A 216 27.30 11.32 11.65
C ALA A 216 27.83 12.35 10.63
N ASN A 217 27.28 12.39 9.40
CA ASN A 217 27.59 13.40 8.38
C ASN A 217 26.31 14.13 7.90
N PRO A 218 25.98 15.30 8.48
CA PRO A 218 24.66 15.94 8.37
C PRO A 218 24.41 16.70 7.05
N GLY A 219 25.05 16.31 5.94
CA GLY A 219 24.66 16.80 4.61
C GLY A 219 23.27 16.34 4.17
N VAL A 220 22.69 15.38 4.92
CA VAL A 220 21.35 14.86 4.74
C VAL A 220 20.38 15.69 5.59
N THR A 221 19.62 16.59 4.96
CA THR A 221 18.58 17.40 5.62
C THR A 221 17.28 16.64 5.85
N ASP A 222 17.20 15.41 5.36
CA ASP A 222 15.98 14.62 5.26
C ASP A 222 16.15 13.28 5.98
N ILE A 223 15.46 13.13 7.11
CA ILE A 223 15.62 12.01 8.06
C ILE A 223 14.76 10.80 7.63
N GLU A 224 14.10 10.86 6.48
CA GLU A 224 13.27 9.78 5.96
C GLU A 224 14.12 8.63 5.37
N CYS A 225 13.87 7.41 5.83
CA CYS A 225 14.52 6.20 5.35
C CYS A 225 13.49 5.15 4.96
N TYR A 226 13.59 4.59 3.76
CA TYR A 226 12.73 3.50 3.31
C TYR A 226 13.37 2.65 2.22
N LEU A 227 12.85 1.44 2.05
CA LEU A 227 13.12 0.56 0.92
C LEU A 227 11.83 0.36 0.12
N ASN A 228 11.89 0.53 -1.20
CA ASN A 228 10.71 0.45 -2.07
C ASN A 228 10.83 -0.58 -3.20
N SER A 229 11.96 -1.28 -3.31
CA SER A 229 12.15 -2.34 -4.28
C SER A 229 13.06 -3.43 -3.72
N PHE A 230 12.69 -4.68 -3.99
CA PHE A 230 13.47 -5.88 -3.68
C PHE A 230 13.42 -6.81 -4.90
N THR A 231 14.57 -7.16 -5.48
CA THR A 231 14.62 -8.14 -6.58
C THR A 231 15.83 -9.06 -6.47
N TYR A 232 15.66 -10.36 -6.75
CA TYR A 232 16.76 -11.31 -6.84
C TYR A 232 17.44 -11.29 -8.21
N PHE A 233 18.77 -11.35 -8.21
CA PHE A 233 19.54 -11.69 -9.42
C PHE A 233 19.28 -13.14 -9.81
N PRO A 234 18.96 -13.43 -11.09
CA PRO A 234 18.71 -14.80 -11.54
C PRO A 234 19.91 -15.74 -11.40
N SER A 235 21.15 -15.25 -11.58
CA SER A 235 22.34 -16.12 -11.61
C SER A 235 22.76 -16.69 -10.25
N ASP A 236 22.56 -15.95 -9.16
CA ASP A 236 23.11 -16.31 -7.85
C ASP A 236 22.25 -15.88 -6.66
N HIS A 237 21.05 -15.37 -6.92
CA HIS A 237 20.09 -14.97 -5.90
C HIS A 237 20.61 -13.92 -4.92
N ARG A 238 21.66 -13.15 -5.26
CA ARG A 238 21.93 -11.89 -4.55
C ARG A 238 20.76 -10.93 -4.74
N VAL A 239 20.62 -9.98 -3.82
CA VAL A 239 19.44 -9.12 -3.77
C VAL A 239 19.80 -7.71 -4.19
N LEU A 240 19.09 -7.15 -5.16
CA LEU A 240 19.08 -5.72 -5.43
C LEU A 240 18.05 -5.05 -4.52
N LEU A 241 18.49 -4.02 -3.80
CA LEU A 241 17.65 -3.19 -2.94
C LEU A 241 17.78 -1.73 -3.36
N SER A 242 16.65 -1.01 -3.37
CA SER A 242 16.63 0.44 -3.61
C SER A 242 15.57 1.15 -2.76
N GLY A 243 15.73 2.46 -2.62
CA GLY A 243 14.83 3.32 -1.85
C GLY A 243 15.50 4.64 -1.49
N LYS A 244 15.25 5.13 -0.27
CA LYS A 244 15.89 6.32 0.30
C LYS A 244 16.69 5.89 1.53
N PHE A 245 17.99 5.71 1.37
CA PHE A 245 18.91 5.29 2.43
C PHE A 245 20.36 5.57 2.03
N SER A 246 21.24 5.72 3.02
CA SER A 246 22.68 5.95 2.82
C SER A 246 23.58 4.98 3.57
N GLU A 247 23.00 4.13 4.43
CA GLU A 247 23.70 3.04 5.11
C GLU A 247 22.92 1.73 4.97
N TYR A 248 23.64 0.60 4.96
CA TYR A 248 23.01 -0.72 4.93
C TYR A 248 23.71 -1.72 5.85
N GLY A 249 22.89 -2.52 6.53
CA GLY A 249 23.28 -3.65 7.37
C GLY A 249 23.94 -3.27 8.70
N TRP A 250 24.30 -4.30 9.47
CA TRP A 250 24.85 -4.16 10.83
C TRP A 250 26.12 -3.30 10.88
N ASP A 251 26.93 -3.40 9.85
CA ASP A 251 28.19 -2.70 9.71
C ASP A 251 28.06 -1.27 9.16
N LYS A 252 26.82 -0.79 8.98
CA LYS A 252 26.51 0.56 8.49
C LYS A 252 27.30 0.88 7.23
N LEU A 253 27.27 -0.05 6.28
CA LEU A 253 28.02 0.07 5.05
C LEU A 253 27.52 1.31 4.28
N PRO A 254 28.38 2.28 3.93
CA PRO A 254 27.96 3.45 3.17
C PRO A 254 27.54 3.03 1.77
N VAL A 255 26.32 3.40 1.38
CA VAL A 255 25.69 3.07 0.10
C VAL A 255 25.03 4.31 -0.49
N ASN A 256 24.74 4.27 -1.78
CA ASN A 256 24.11 5.40 -2.48
C ASN A 256 22.71 5.00 -2.91
N ASN A 257 21.80 4.76 -1.96
CA ASN A 257 20.36 4.44 -2.16
C ASN A 257 20.00 3.24 -3.07
N ILE A 258 20.99 2.58 -3.64
CA ILE A 258 20.93 1.30 -4.34
C ILE A 258 22.08 0.44 -3.81
N THR A 259 21.81 -0.82 -3.50
CA THR A 259 22.86 -1.76 -3.12
C THR A 259 22.52 -3.18 -3.58
N ILE A 260 23.57 -3.98 -3.74
CA ILE A 260 23.41 -5.44 -3.83
C ILE A 260 23.76 -5.99 -2.44
N ALA A 261 22.86 -6.76 -1.87
CA ALA A 261 23.08 -7.56 -0.68
C ALA A 261 23.33 -9.02 -1.07
N THR A 262 23.82 -9.82 -0.11
CA THR A 262 23.89 -11.28 -0.27
C THR A 262 22.49 -11.88 -0.48
N ASN A 263 22.43 -13.17 -0.84
CA ASN A 263 21.17 -13.92 -0.93
C ASN A 263 20.41 -14.00 0.40
N GLU A 264 21.13 -13.87 1.52
CA GLU A 264 20.57 -13.75 2.86
C GLU A 264 20.50 -12.28 3.30
N VAL A 265 20.45 -11.31 2.38
CA VAL A 265 20.18 -9.90 2.69
C VAL A 265 21.24 -9.24 3.60
N ALA A 266 22.40 -9.88 3.83
CA ALA A 266 23.54 -9.26 4.51
C ALA A 266 24.31 -8.29 3.59
N SER A 267 25.01 -7.32 4.19
CA SER A 267 25.91 -6.39 3.50
C SER A 267 26.91 -7.10 2.58
N TYR A 268 27.05 -6.63 1.35
CA TYR A 268 27.97 -7.19 0.37
C TYR A 268 28.95 -6.12 -0.13
N TYR A 269 30.21 -6.27 0.29
CA TYR A 269 31.24 -5.23 0.13
C TYR A 269 32.59 -5.83 -0.30
N LYS A 270 33.46 -4.96 -0.78
CA LYS A 270 34.90 -5.20 -0.96
C LYS A 270 35.69 -4.33 0.01
N THR A 271 36.92 -4.74 0.30
CA THR A 271 37.86 -3.95 1.11
C THR A 271 38.77 -3.14 0.21
N VAL A 272 38.88 -1.85 0.49
CA VAL A 272 39.78 -0.91 -0.21
C VAL A 272 40.63 -0.18 0.81
N ALA A 273 41.95 -0.18 0.62
CA ALA A 273 42.87 0.58 1.45
C ALA A 273 42.80 2.07 1.06
N LEU A 274 42.28 2.91 1.95
CA LEU A 274 42.18 4.36 1.75
C LEU A 274 43.19 5.09 2.62
N PRO A 275 43.77 6.21 2.16
CA PRO A 275 44.62 7.04 3.01
C PRO A 275 43.83 7.61 4.19
N SER A 276 44.44 7.68 5.37
CA SER A 276 43.86 8.37 6.54
C SER A 276 44.19 9.85 6.51
N LYS A 277 43.23 10.71 6.88
CA LYS A 277 43.50 12.14 7.14
C LYS A 277 44.20 12.36 8.48
N LYS A 278 44.13 11.39 9.39
CA LYS A 278 44.60 11.53 10.78
C LYS A 278 46.05 11.11 10.95
N ASN A 279 46.52 10.18 10.13
CA ASN A 279 47.89 9.69 10.15
C ASN A 279 48.33 9.31 8.72
N ASN A 280 49.63 9.24 8.47
CA ASN A 280 50.17 8.91 7.15
C ASN A 280 50.10 7.39 6.85
N THR A 281 48.99 6.74 7.22
CA THR A 281 48.75 5.31 7.02
C THR A 281 47.53 5.07 6.13
N SER A 282 47.42 3.85 5.60
CA SER A 282 46.22 3.40 4.90
C SER A 282 45.35 2.56 5.82
N ILE A 283 44.04 2.79 5.79
CA ILE A 283 43.04 2.05 6.55
C ILE A 283 42.20 1.24 5.57
N ASN A 284 41.98 -0.03 5.90
CA ASN A 284 41.08 -0.89 5.13
C ASN A 284 39.62 -0.50 5.38
N CYS A 285 39.00 0.11 4.37
CA CYS A 285 37.61 0.54 4.40
C CYS A 285 36.73 -0.43 3.62
N LYS A 286 35.48 -0.60 4.07
CA LYS A 286 34.46 -1.36 3.36
C LYS A 286 33.77 -0.47 2.34
N ILE A 287 33.70 -0.91 1.09
CA ILE A 287 33.02 -0.23 -0.02
C ILE A 287 32.01 -1.21 -0.60
N PRO A 288 30.75 -0.82 -0.86
CA PRO A 288 29.77 -1.72 -1.45
C PRO A 288 30.27 -2.26 -2.79
N VAL A 289 29.99 -3.54 -3.07
CA VAL A 289 30.36 -4.12 -4.37
C VAL A 289 29.56 -3.45 -5.49
N PHE A 290 28.30 -3.11 -5.21
CA PHE A 290 27.53 -2.21 -6.05
C PHE A 290 27.85 -0.76 -5.66
N ASN A 291 28.78 -0.13 -6.38
CA ASN A 291 29.19 1.25 -6.16
C ASN A 291 28.59 2.18 -7.22
N GLY A 292 27.27 2.33 -7.15
CA GLY A 292 26.47 3.21 -8.00
C GLY A 292 25.17 3.57 -7.28
N GLY A 293 24.55 4.66 -7.70
CA GLY A 293 23.38 5.20 -7.05
C GLY A 293 22.86 6.44 -7.73
N THR A 294 21.89 7.09 -7.11
CA THR A 294 21.29 8.32 -7.61
C THR A 294 21.22 9.38 -6.51
N LEU A 295 21.08 10.65 -6.89
CA LEU A 295 20.84 11.71 -5.92
C LEU A 295 19.42 11.59 -5.32
N GLU A 296 18.42 11.42 -6.18
CA GLU A 296 17.03 11.19 -5.79
C GLU A 296 16.75 9.69 -5.65
N ALA A 297 15.93 9.29 -4.69
CA ALA A 297 15.52 7.90 -4.52
C ALA A 297 14.85 7.37 -5.82
N PRO A 298 15.28 6.21 -6.35
CA PRO A 298 14.58 5.58 -7.46
C PRO A 298 13.14 5.23 -7.06
N VAL A 299 12.20 5.39 -7.99
CA VAL A 299 10.82 4.92 -7.83
C VAL A 299 10.78 3.39 -7.91
N ARG A 300 11.54 2.80 -8.84
CA ARG A 300 11.77 1.36 -8.96
C ARG A 300 13.17 1.07 -9.48
N THR A 301 13.68 -0.12 -9.16
CA THR A 301 14.85 -0.70 -9.82
C THR A 301 14.50 -2.06 -10.40
N PHE A 302 15.20 -2.45 -11.47
CA PHE A 302 14.98 -3.69 -12.19
C PHE A 302 16.31 -4.34 -12.56
N ILE A 303 16.28 -5.66 -12.73
CA ILE A 303 17.43 -6.45 -13.20
C ILE A 303 17.08 -6.97 -14.60
N THR A 304 17.85 -6.57 -15.61
CA THR A 304 17.66 -7.02 -16.99
C THR A 304 18.10 -8.48 -17.16
N SER A 305 17.72 -9.10 -18.28
CA SER A 305 18.10 -10.47 -18.66
C SER A 305 19.62 -10.69 -18.71
N ASN A 306 20.39 -9.64 -19.01
CA ASN A 306 21.87 -9.64 -18.99
C ASN A 306 22.46 -9.14 -17.66
N GLU A 307 21.66 -9.13 -16.59
CA GLU A 307 22.03 -8.77 -15.21
C GLU A 307 22.59 -7.35 -15.04
N LYS A 308 22.19 -6.41 -15.90
CA LYS A 308 22.36 -4.97 -15.65
C LYS A 308 21.23 -4.48 -14.75
N VAL A 309 21.49 -3.36 -14.07
CA VAL A 309 20.52 -2.72 -13.18
C VAL A 309 19.95 -1.50 -13.88
N VAL A 310 18.62 -1.41 -13.97
CA VAL A 310 17.92 -0.21 -14.46
C VAL A 310 17.26 0.48 -13.29
N ALA A 311 17.50 1.79 -13.13
CA ALA A 311 16.83 2.62 -12.14
C ALA A 311 15.89 3.60 -12.85
N VAL A 312 14.65 3.69 -12.35
CA VAL A 312 13.59 4.56 -12.88
C VAL A 312 13.11 5.48 -11.76
N GLY A 313 12.98 6.77 -12.02
CA GLY A 313 12.41 7.70 -11.06
C GLY A 313 12.55 9.15 -11.47
N ASN A 314 12.27 10.07 -10.54
CA ASN A 314 12.45 11.50 -10.72
C ASN A 314 13.93 11.91 -10.55
N ILE A 315 14.80 11.17 -11.25
CA ILE A 315 16.25 11.20 -11.09
C ILE A 315 16.84 12.28 -12.00
N THR A 316 17.82 13.01 -11.47
CA THR A 316 18.59 14.01 -12.23
C THR A 316 20.09 13.71 -12.27
N ASN A 317 20.59 12.96 -11.28
CA ASN A 317 22.01 12.66 -11.15
C ASN A 317 22.24 11.21 -10.70
N TYR A 318 23.21 10.58 -11.36
CA TYR A 318 23.89 9.39 -10.90
C TYR A 318 25.01 9.79 -9.93
N CYS A 319 25.29 8.95 -8.94
CA CYS A 319 26.41 9.13 -8.03
C CYS A 319 27.15 7.83 -7.73
N ARG A 320 28.43 7.93 -7.35
CA ARG A 320 29.24 6.80 -6.87
C ARG A 320 30.34 7.25 -5.92
N ILE A 321 30.83 6.35 -5.07
CA ILE A 321 32.00 6.59 -4.23
C ILE A 321 33.25 6.61 -5.13
N ASN A 322 33.98 7.72 -5.11
CA ASN A 322 35.29 7.83 -5.72
C ASN A 322 36.37 7.44 -4.72
N THR A 323 36.83 6.20 -4.78
CA THR A 323 37.85 5.68 -3.86
C THR A 323 39.22 6.34 -4.03
N GLU A 324 39.53 6.90 -5.20
CA GLU A 324 40.80 7.59 -5.48
C GLU A 324 40.87 8.97 -4.81
N LYS A 325 39.73 9.64 -4.67
CA LYS A 325 39.60 10.96 -4.01
C LYS A 325 39.19 10.84 -2.54
N SER A 326 38.83 9.64 -2.08
CA SER A 326 38.33 9.40 -0.73
C SER A 326 39.47 9.21 0.28
N TYR A 327 39.16 9.53 1.53
CA TYR A 327 39.96 9.17 2.69
C TYR A 327 39.15 8.24 3.59
N ALA A 328 39.83 7.48 4.44
CA ALA A 328 39.18 6.53 5.34
C ALA A 328 38.11 7.16 6.25
N GLU A 329 38.29 8.42 6.64
CA GLU A 329 37.36 9.17 7.47
C GLU A 329 36.35 10.02 6.68
N SER A 330 36.43 10.05 5.35
CA SER A 330 35.64 10.98 4.53
C SER A 330 35.59 10.48 3.07
N MET A 331 34.47 9.85 2.73
CA MET A 331 34.19 9.38 1.38
C MET A 331 33.79 10.55 0.47
N VAL A 332 34.30 10.56 -0.76
CA VAL A 332 33.98 11.55 -1.79
C VAL A 332 33.08 10.89 -2.83
N LEU A 333 31.98 11.56 -3.19
CA LEU A 333 31.09 11.12 -4.27
C LEU A 333 31.42 11.87 -5.57
N ASP A 334 31.48 11.13 -6.68
CA ASP A 334 31.39 11.71 -8.02
C ASP A 334 29.92 11.73 -8.45
N TYR A 335 29.52 12.78 -9.18
CA TYR A 335 28.18 12.93 -9.75
C TYR A 335 28.24 13.04 -11.26
N SER A 336 27.22 12.51 -11.94
CA SER A 336 27.03 12.67 -13.38
C SER A 336 25.56 12.90 -13.68
N LYS A 337 25.27 13.92 -14.51
CA LYS A 337 23.90 14.19 -14.95
C LYS A 337 23.37 13.02 -15.77
N VAL A 338 22.15 12.61 -15.49
CA VAL A 338 21.41 11.56 -16.19
C VAL A 338 19.93 11.95 -16.30
N ALA A 339 19.17 11.22 -17.11
CA ALA A 339 17.73 11.38 -17.20
C ALA A 339 16.99 10.51 -16.16
N SER A 340 15.65 10.52 -16.22
CA SER A 340 14.72 9.81 -15.35
C SER A 340 14.86 8.27 -15.37
N VAL A 341 15.60 7.72 -16.33
CA VAL A 341 15.91 6.30 -16.44
C VAL A 341 17.38 6.14 -16.80
N LEU A 342 18.12 5.39 -15.97
CA LEU A 342 19.52 5.04 -16.23
C LEU A 342 19.75 3.54 -16.09
N ARG A 343 20.84 3.06 -16.67
CA ARG A 343 21.30 1.68 -16.54
C ARG A 343 22.71 1.64 -15.97
N MET A 344 22.98 0.64 -15.14
CA MET A 344 24.26 0.41 -14.50
C MET A 344 24.69 -1.04 -14.72
N SER A 345 26.00 -1.29 -14.64
CA SER A 345 26.55 -2.63 -14.54
C SER A 345 26.14 -3.27 -13.21
N ARG A 346 26.40 -4.57 -13.07
CA ARG A 346 26.18 -5.32 -11.84
C ARG A 346 27.02 -4.83 -10.64
N THR A 347 28.00 -3.96 -10.89
CA THR A 347 28.84 -3.34 -9.85
C THR A 347 28.58 -1.84 -9.70
N GLY A 348 27.51 -1.34 -10.30
CA GLY A 348 27.06 0.04 -10.16
C GLY A 348 27.70 1.03 -11.13
N GLU A 349 28.57 0.59 -12.05
CA GLU A 349 29.13 1.48 -13.05
C GLU A 349 28.06 1.95 -14.04
N LEU A 350 27.93 3.26 -14.25
CA LEU A 350 26.97 3.85 -15.18
C LEU A 350 27.22 3.36 -16.63
N ASP A 351 26.16 2.96 -17.32
CA ASP A 351 26.20 2.53 -18.72
C ASP A 351 26.06 3.72 -19.66
N ASP A 352 27.19 4.16 -20.21
CA ASP A 352 27.25 5.32 -21.11
C ASP A 352 26.58 5.10 -22.47
N SER A 353 26.21 3.87 -22.82
CA SER A 353 25.46 3.58 -24.04
C SER A 353 23.95 3.71 -23.87
N TYR A 354 23.46 3.89 -22.64
CA TYR A 354 22.04 3.87 -22.32
C TYR A 354 21.54 5.24 -21.88
N ARG A 355 20.77 5.90 -22.76
CA ARG A 355 20.02 7.14 -22.46
C ARG A 355 20.84 8.30 -21.87
N ARG A 356 22.12 8.45 -22.24
CA ARG A 356 22.99 9.51 -21.71
C ARG A 356 22.56 10.92 -22.09
N ASP A 357 22.07 11.09 -23.31
CA ASP A 357 21.63 12.39 -23.84
C ASP A 357 20.10 12.57 -23.81
N ALA A 358 19.40 11.71 -23.05
CA ALA A 358 17.96 11.80 -22.91
C ALA A 358 17.54 13.02 -22.08
N GLU A 359 16.38 13.61 -22.40
CA GLU A 359 15.84 14.74 -21.66
C GLU A 359 15.06 14.29 -20.40
N GLY A 360 14.48 13.08 -20.42
CA GLY A 360 13.67 12.56 -19.32
C GLY A 360 12.22 13.07 -19.36
N VAL A 361 11.57 13.13 -18.19
CA VAL A 361 10.16 13.53 -18.07
C VAL A 361 9.97 15.03 -17.78
N ILE A 362 8.87 15.59 -18.27
CA ILE A 362 8.29 16.83 -17.72
C ILE A 362 7.04 16.45 -16.93
N GLY A 363 7.16 16.49 -15.60
CA GLY A 363 6.16 16.03 -14.62
C GLY A 363 6.77 15.02 -13.66
N GLN A 364 5.96 14.13 -13.07
CA GLN A 364 6.45 13.15 -12.10
C GLN A 364 6.19 11.71 -12.57
N ILE A 365 7.21 10.86 -12.39
CA ILE A 365 7.06 9.41 -12.42
C ILE A 365 6.56 8.94 -11.05
N LEU A 366 5.50 8.13 -11.04
CA LEU A 366 4.88 7.61 -9.82
C LEU A 366 5.09 6.10 -9.64
N ASP A 367 5.16 5.33 -10.73
CA ASP A 367 5.44 3.90 -10.67
C ASP A 367 6.03 3.41 -12.00
N ALA A 368 6.60 2.21 -11.98
CA ALA A 368 7.08 1.54 -13.18
C ALA A 368 7.02 0.03 -13.01
N CYS A 369 6.99 -0.70 -14.13
CA CYS A 369 7.21 -2.14 -14.14
C CYS A 369 8.13 -2.53 -15.31
N MET A 370 8.84 -3.64 -15.14
CA MET A 370 9.55 -4.29 -16.22
C MET A 370 8.67 -5.39 -16.80
N VAL A 371 8.52 -5.37 -18.13
CA VAL A 371 7.77 -6.34 -18.93
C VAL A 371 8.74 -7.28 -19.66
N GLU A 372 8.24 -8.13 -20.54
CA GLU A 372 9.07 -9.06 -21.32
C GLU A 372 10.14 -8.33 -22.15
N SER A 373 11.23 -9.05 -22.47
CA SER A 373 12.37 -8.53 -23.24
C SER A 373 13.00 -7.26 -22.65
N ASP A 374 13.07 -7.17 -21.31
CA ASP A 374 13.64 -6.04 -20.55
C ASP A 374 12.98 -4.67 -20.85
N GLY A 375 11.77 -4.67 -21.39
CA GLY A 375 11.01 -3.43 -21.62
C GLY A 375 10.56 -2.81 -20.30
N ILE A 376 10.56 -1.48 -20.21
CA ILE A 376 10.17 -0.75 -19.00
C ILE A 376 8.95 0.11 -19.30
N VAL A 377 7.83 -0.13 -18.61
CA VAL A 377 6.65 0.72 -18.68
C VAL A 377 6.62 1.65 -17.48
N ILE A 378 6.48 2.94 -17.74
CA ILE A 378 6.59 4.02 -16.76
C ILE A 378 5.27 4.77 -16.73
N VAL A 379 4.75 5.06 -15.54
CA VAL A 379 3.50 5.78 -15.35
C VAL A 379 3.63 6.95 -14.37
N GLY A 380 2.77 7.95 -14.49
CA GLY A 380 2.75 9.07 -13.54
C GLY A 380 1.80 10.22 -13.90
N THR A 381 2.31 11.44 -13.76
CA THR A 381 1.61 12.71 -14.07
C THR A 381 2.33 13.52 -15.16
N PHE A 382 3.25 12.89 -15.88
CA PHE A 382 4.08 13.56 -16.88
C PHE A 382 3.36 13.76 -18.21
N SER A 383 3.59 14.94 -18.81
CA SER A 383 3.00 15.36 -20.08
C SER A 383 3.95 15.19 -21.26
N SER A 384 5.25 15.02 -21.00
CA SER A 384 6.23 14.67 -22.02
C SER A 384 7.30 13.72 -21.51
N PHE A 385 7.90 12.99 -22.45
CA PHE A 385 9.04 12.12 -22.24
C PHE A 385 10.00 12.28 -23.43
N ASP A 386 11.25 12.64 -23.17
CA ASP A 386 12.28 12.92 -24.20
C ASP A 386 11.77 13.90 -25.29
N GLY A 387 11.15 15.00 -24.86
CA GLY A 387 10.58 16.02 -25.76
C GLY A 387 9.30 15.60 -26.49
N GLN A 388 8.90 14.32 -26.45
CA GLN A 388 7.66 13.84 -27.07
C GLN A 388 6.49 14.00 -26.10
N SER A 389 5.36 14.52 -26.61
CA SER A 389 4.12 14.62 -25.83
C SER A 389 3.53 13.24 -25.59
N VAL A 390 3.21 12.93 -24.34
CA VAL A 390 2.68 11.63 -23.92
C VAL A 390 1.57 11.82 -22.89
N LYS A 391 0.83 10.76 -22.58
CA LYS A 391 -0.33 10.81 -21.69
C LYS A 391 -0.12 9.93 -20.47
N ASN A 392 0.77 10.37 -19.57
CA ASN A 392 1.03 9.74 -18.27
C ASN A 392 1.57 8.30 -18.31
N ILE A 393 1.87 7.75 -19.50
CA ILE A 393 2.41 6.41 -19.69
C ILE A 393 3.38 6.39 -20.86
N VAL A 394 4.50 5.67 -20.72
CA VAL A 394 5.42 5.31 -21.82
C VAL A 394 5.97 3.91 -21.64
N LYS A 395 6.43 3.30 -22.74
CA LYS A 395 7.25 2.08 -22.71
C LYS A 395 8.61 2.36 -23.35
N LEU A 396 9.68 1.92 -22.69
CA LEU A 396 11.03 1.83 -23.23
C LEU A 396 11.34 0.37 -23.58
N ASN A 397 12.12 0.15 -24.63
CA ASN A 397 12.73 -1.16 -24.91
C ASN A 397 14.02 -1.39 -24.09
N ALA A 398 14.65 -2.55 -24.28
CA ALA A 398 15.88 -2.95 -23.59
C ALA A 398 17.06 -2.00 -23.86
N GLU A 399 17.06 -1.33 -25.02
CA GLU A 399 18.06 -0.33 -25.43
C GLU A 399 17.77 1.06 -24.86
N GLY A 400 16.61 1.25 -24.22
CA GLY A 400 16.21 2.50 -23.59
C GLY A 400 15.63 3.52 -24.57
N THR A 401 15.21 3.11 -25.77
CA THR A 401 14.46 3.99 -26.68
C THR A 401 12.96 3.79 -26.51
N LEU A 402 12.17 4.82 -26.83
CA LEU A 402 10.71 4.76 -26.78
C LEU A 402 10.18 3.69 -27.75
N ASP A 403 9.26 2.86 -27.26
CA ASP A 403 8.54 1.88 -28.09
C ASP A 403 7.38 2.60 -28.81
N GLU A 404 7.65 3.05 -30.04
CA GLU A 404 6.67 3.79 -30.85
C GLU A 404 5.39 2.99 -31.14
N THR A 405 5.48 1.65 -31.21
CA THR A 405 4.31 0.81 -31.44
C THR A 405 3.41 0.81 -30.22
N PHE A 406 4.00 0.65 -29.03
CA PHE A 406 3.29 0.78 -27.77
C PHE A 406 2.63 2.16 -27.65
N MET A 407 3.38 3.23 -27.91
CA MET A 407 2.86 4.60 -27.83
C MET A 407 1.69 4.83 -28.79
N LYS A 408 1.76 4.29 -30.00
CA LYS A 408 0.67 4.36 -30.98
C LYS A 408 -0.58 3.59 -30.50
N ASN A 409 -0.39 2.41 -29.91
CA ASN A 409 -1.47 1.59 -29.38
C ASN A 409 -2.13 2.21 -28.14
N ILE A 410 -1.36 2.92 -27.32
CA ILE A 410 -1.88 3.69 -26.19
C ILE A 410 -2.83 4.79 -26.67
N GLY A 411 -2.62 5.40 -27.84
CA GLY A 411 -3.55 6.37 -28.42
C GLY A 411 -3.66 7.67 -27.59
N THR A 412 -4.89 8.07 -27.23
CA THR A 412 -5.11 9.23 -26.34
C THR A 412 -4.92 8.90 -24.86
N GLY A 413 -4.74 7.62 -24.52
CA GLY A 413 -4.43 7.14 -23.18
C GLY A 413 -5.48 7.50 -22.15
N ALA A 414 -5.05 7.57 -20.88
CA ALA A 414 -5.89 8.03 -19.77
C ALA A 414 -6.08 9.55 -19.82
N ASN A 415 -7.28 10.02 -19.46
CA ASN A 415 -7.56 11.47 -19.35
C ASN A 415 -7.09 12.09 -18.02
N GLY A 416 -6.45 11.31 -17.16
CA GLY A 416 -5.96 11.72 -15.85
C GLY A 416 -4.71 10.94 -15.45
N SER A 417 -4.25 11.13 -14.22
CA SER A 417 -3.00 10.56 -13.72
C SER A 417 -3.06 9.04 -13.62
N ILE A 418 -1.92 8.39 -13.83
CA ILE A 418 -1.77 6.95 -13.59
C ILE A 418 -0.80 6.79 -12.42
N THR A 419 -1.30 6.29 -11.30
CA THR A 419 -0.58 6.26 -10.01
C THR A 419 0.10 4.92 -9.72
N LYS A 420 -0.39 3.82 -10.30
CA LYS A 420 0.21 2.48 -10.15
C LYS A 420 0.20 1.68 -11.44
N ILE A 421 1.16 0.77 -11.55
CA ILE A 421 1.24 -0.21 -12.62
C ILE A 421 1.68 -1.58 -12.08
N ARG A 422 0.98 -2.65 -12.46
CA ARG A 422 1.34 -4.03 -12.10
C ARG A 422 1.41 -4.89 -13.35
N TYR A 423 2.46 -5.69 -13.48
CA TYR A 423 2.62 -6.64 -14.57
C TYR A 423 2.46 -8.06 -14.05
N ASN A 424 1.51 -8.80 -14.62
CA ASN A 424 1.47 -10.25 -14.44
C ASN A 424 2.28 -10.88 -15.58
N LYS A 425 3.47 -11.41 -15.23
CA LYS A 425 4.41 -12.00 -16.19
C LYS A 425 3.88 -13.27 -16.85
N ASN A 426 3.16 -14.11 -16.09
CA ASN A 426 2.63 -15.39 -16.59
C ASN A 426 1.55 -15.17 -17.66
N LYS A 427 0.73 -14.12 -17.51
CA LYS A 427 -0.36 -13.76 -18.41
C LYS A 427 0.03 -12.71 -19.45
N LYS A 428 1.18 -12.04 -19.27
CA LYS A 428 1.66 -10.92 -20.10
C LYS A 428 0.63 -9.79 -20.18
N LYS A 429 0.08 -9.42 -19.02
CA LYS A 429 -0.93 -8.37 -18.87
C LYS A 429 -0.45 -7.30 -17.92
N ILE A 430 -0.76 -6.05 -18.26
CA ILE A 430 -0.46 -4.88 -17.47
C ILE A 430 -1.78 -4.36 -16.89
N LEU A 431 -1.84 -4.10 -15.58
CA LEU A 431 -2.92 -3.37 -14.95
C LEU A 431 -2.40 -2.00 -14.52
N ILE A 432 -3.13 -0.96 -14.93
CA ILE A 432 -2.87 0.41 -14.49
C ILE A 432 -4.00 0.89 -13.59
N THR A 433 -3.64 1.69 -12.59
CA THR A 433 -4.61 2.34 -11.69
C THR A 433 -4.29 3.81 -11.52
N GLY A 434 -5.31 4.67 -11.37
CA GLY A 434 -5.11 6.10 -11.17
C GLY A 434 -6.39 6.94 -11.12
N GLU A 435 -6.22 8.26 -11.25
CA GLU A 435 -7.30 9.24 -11.19
C GLU A 435 -7.75 9.61 -12.60
N PHE A 436 -8.34 8.65 -13.30
CA PHE A 436 -8.89 8.84 -14.65
C PHE A 436 -10.30 8.25 -14.73
N SER A 437 -11.12 8.82 -15.63
CA SER A 437 -12.50 8.36 -15.88
C SER A 437 -12.66 7.60 -17.20
N GLU A 438 -11.70 7.77 -18.11
CA GLU A 438 -11.68 7.13 -19.42
C GLU A 438 -10.26 6.79 -19.84
N PHE A 439 -10.18 5.84 -20.77
CA PHE A 439 -8.96 5.47 -21.48
C PHE A 439 -9.28 5.30 -22.96
N ASN A 440 -8.58 6.03 -23.83
CA ASN A 440 -8.88 6.08 -25.25
C ASN A 440 -10.31 6.52 -25.58
N GLY A 441 -10.84 7.47 -24.79
CA GLY A 441 -12.23 7.96 -24.92
C GLY A 441 -13.29 6.93 -24.54
N ILE A 442 -12.88 5.77 -24.01
CA ILE A 442 -13.80 4.72 -23.53
C ILE A 442 -13.89 4.81 -22.01
N PRO A 443 -15.11 4.85 -21.42
CA PRO A 443 -15.27 4.87 -19.98
C PRO A 443 -14.54 3.70 -19.31
N ALA A 444 -13.65 4.04 -18.38
CA ALA A 444 -12.86 3.12 -17.59
C ALA A 444 -12.42 3.87 -16.34
N GLN A 445 -13.22 3.80 -15.28
CA GLN A 445 -12.94 4.53 -14.06
C GLN A 445 -11.80 3.86 -13.30
N SER A 446 -10.69 4.58 -13.15
CA SER A 446 -9.52 4.24 -12.36
C SER A 446 -8.76 2.97 -12.72
N VAL A 447 -9.31 1.97 -13.42
CA VAL A 447 -8.63 0.70 -13.69
C VAL A 447 -8.74 0.32 -15.15
N VAL A 448 -7.61 0.02 -15.78
CA VAL A 448 -7.54 -0.52 -17.15
C VAL A 448 -6.54 -1.67 -17.19
N MET A 449 -6.90 -2.73 -17.90
CA MET A 449 -5.99 -3.80 -18.27
C MET A 449 -5.51 -3.59 -19.70
N LEU A 450 -4.19 -3.70 -19.92
CA LEU A 450 -3.53 -3.59 -21.21
C LEU A 450 -2.82 -4.91 -21.53
N ASN A 451 -2.69 -5.16 -22.83
CA ASN A 451 -1.74 -6.12 -23.40
C ASN A 451 -0.31 -5.57 -23.32
N ASP A 452 0.68 -6.44 -23.48
CA ASP A 452 2.11 -6.05 -23.47
C ASP A 452 2.48 -5.01 -24.54
N ASP A 453 1.73 -4.98 -25.65
CA ASP A 453 1.88 -4.04 -26.77
C ASP A 453 1.15 -2.71 -26.55
N GLY A 454 0.52 -2.50 -25.39
CA GLY A 454 -0.17 -1.25 -25.04
C GLY A 454 -1.63 -1.18 -25.53
N THR A 455 -2.12 -2.16 -26.30
CA THR A 455 -3.54 -2.22 -26.63
C THR A 455 -4.38 -2.56 -25.39
N ARG A 456 -5.60 -2.03 -25.31
CA ARG A 456 -6.51 -2.33 -24.21
C ARG A 456 -7.04 -3.76 -24.31
N ASP A 457 -7.10 -4.44 -23.17
CA ASP A 457 -7.76 -5.72 -23.08
C ASP A 457 -9.28 -5.57 -23.23
N GLU A 458 -9.87 -6.19 -24.25
CA GLU A 458 -11.29 -6.01 -24.57
C GLU A 458 -12.25 -6.81 -23.67
N ILE A 459 -11.73 -7.82 -22.96
CA ILE A 459 -12.52 -8.67 -22.06
C ILE A 459 -12.77 -7.94 -20.75
N PHE A 460 -11.72 -7.33 -20.19
CA PHE A 460 -11.83 -6.64 -18.90
C PHE A 460 -12.59 -5.31 -19.03
N LYS A 461 -13.69 -5.20 -18.30
CA LYS A 461 -14.50 -3.98 -18.22
C LYS A 461 -14.81 -3.68 -16.76
N ILE A 462 -14.17 -2.63 -16.24
CA ILE A 462 -14.43 -2.19 -14.87
C ILE A 462 -15.88 -1.70 -14.76
N GLY A 463 -16.55 -2.12 -13.70
CA GLY A 463 -17.88 -1.67 -13.30
C GLY A 463 -17.87 -0.26 -12.74
N LYS A 464 -19.05 0.30 -12.52
CA LYS A 464 -19.21 1.67 -12.01
C LYS A 464 -18.81 1.74 -10.53
N MET A 465 -17.94 2.67 -10.16
CA MET A 465 -17.59 2.95 -8.76
C MET A 465 -18.27 4.22 -8.25
N GLU A 466 -18.70 4.20 -6.98
CA GLU A 466 -19.28 5.36 -6.30
C GLU A 466 -18.64 5.58 -4.92
N GLY A 467 -18.57 6.85 -4.49
CA GLY A 467 -18.03 7.24 -3.19
C GLY A 467 -16.50 7.25 -3.08
N GLY A 468 -15.79 6.99 -4.18
CA GLY A 468 -14.33 7.02 -4.25
C GLY A 468 -13.80 6.30 -5.50
N LEU A 469 -12.48 6.24 -5.61
CA LEU A 469 -11.76 5.66 -6.75
C LEU A 469 -10.94 4.44 -6.32
N ALA A 470 -10.60 3.57 -7.26
CA ALA A 470 -9.59 2.53 -7.05
C ALA A 470 -8.18 3.16 -6.99
N ASN A 471 -7.32 2.65 -6.11
CA ASN A 471 -5.92 3.06 -5.98
C ASN A 471 -4.94 1.92 -6.27
N PHE A 472 -5.41 0.67 -6.32
CA PHE A 472 -4.60 -0.49 -6.67
C PHE A 472 -5.42 -1.53 -7.44
N ALA A 473 -4.78 -2.20 -8.40
CA ALA A 473 -5.28 -3.40 -9.03
C ALA A 473 -4.14 -4.35 -9.41
N CYS A 474 -4.34 -5.66 -9.26
CA CYS A 474 -3.43 -6.68 -9.80
C CYS A 474 -4.17 -7.92 -10.31
N LEU A 475 -3.61 -8.55 -11.35
CA LEU A 475 -4.13 -9.77 -11.97
C LEU A 475 -3.43 -10.96 -11.33
N LEU A 476 -4.23 -11.88 -10.80
CA LEU A 476 -3.78 -13.15 -10.24
C LEU A 476 -3.62 -14.20 -11.35
N ASP A 477 -2.85 -15.26 -11.09
CA ASP A 477 -2.57 -16.32 -12.06
C ASP A 477 -3.81 -17.16 -12.41
N ASN A 478 -4.83 -17.15 -11.54
CA ASN A 478 -6.14 -17.75 -11.80
C ASN A 478 -7.13 -16.84 -12.55
N ASP A 479 -6.65 -15.74 -13.14
CA ASP A 479 -7.42 -14.74 -13.89
C ASP A 479 -8.39 -13.86 -13.06
N ASN A 480 -8.45 -14.04 -11.73
CA ASN A 480 -9.13 -13.10 -10.85
C ASN A 480 -8.30 -11.82 -10.67
N ILE A 481 -8.97 -10.72 -10.34
CA ILE A 481 -8.35 -9.41 -10.21
C ILE A 481 -8.66 -8.86 -8.82
N VAL A 482 -7.61 -8.55 -8.05
CA VAL A 482 -7.76 -7.86 -6.78
C VAL A 482 -7.78 -6.36 -7.06
N VAL A 483 -8.76 -5.65 -6.51
CA VAL A 483 -8.87 -4.19 -6.60
C VAL A 483 -9.07 -3.63 -5.20
N SER A 484 -8.37 -2.54 -4.86
CA SER A 484 -8.64 -1.78 -3.64
C SER A 484 -8.75 -0.28 -3.91
N GLY A 485 -9.36 0.45 -2.98
CA GLY A 485 -9.50 1.90 -3.08
C GLY A 485 -10.40 2.52 -2.02
N ALA A 486 -10.80 3.76 -2.29
CA ALA A 486 -11.70 4.53 -1.43
C ALA A 486 -13.19 4.39 -1.83
N PHE A 487 -13.50 3.62 -2.88
CA PHE A 487 -14.88 3.43 -3.33
C PHE A 487 -15.75 2.74 -2.26
N THR A 488 -17.03 3.11 -2.24
CA THR A 488 -18.03 2.58 -1.32
C THR A 488 -18.99 1.60 -1.99
N LYS A 489 -19.20 1.76 -3.30
CA LYS A 489 -20.04 0.88 -4.12
C LYS A 489 -19.35 0.47 -5.41
N TYR A 490 -19.72 -0.72 -5.87
CA TYR A 490 -19.34 -1.28 -7.16
C TYR A 490 -20.56 -1.88 -7.85
N ASP A 491 -20.91 -1.35 -9.02
CA ASP A 491 -22.12 -1.71 -9.77
C ASP A 491 -23.40 -1.61 -8.92
N GLY A 492 -23.52 -0.53 -8.15
CA GLY A 492 -24.67 -0.22 -7.32
C GLY A 492 -24.73 -0.97 -5.98
N VAL A 493 -23.90 -2.00 -5.78
CA VAL A 493 -23.82 -2.79 -4.54
C VAL A 493 -22.73 -2.22 -3.63
N THR A 494 -23.04 -2.09 -2.34
CA THR A 494 -22.10 -1.64 -1.32
C THR A 494 -20.96 -2.65 -1.13
N ARG A 495 -19.76 -2.22 -1.51
CA ARG A 495 -18.49 -2.95 -1.45
C ARG A 495 -17.40 -1.94 -1.13
N ARG A 496 -17.04 -1.84 0.15
CA ARG A 496 -16.23 -0.72 0.64
C ARG A 496 -14.75 -1.04 0.55
N GLY A 497 -14.15 -0.57 -0.54
CA GLY A 497 -12.71 -0.43 -0.68
C GLY A 497 -11.90 -1.67 -1.04
N PHE A 498 -12.49 -2.87 -1.08
CA PHE A 498 -11.81 -4.09 -1.52
C PHE A 498 -12.72 -4.96 -2.39
N LEU A 499 -12.16 -5.51 -3.47
CA LEU A 499 -12.85 -6.37 -4.41
C LEU A 499 -11.95 -7.51 -4.89
N ILE A 500 -12.56 -8.68 -5.10
CA ILE A 500 -12.02 -9.71 -5.99
C ILE A 500 -12.98 -9.85 -7.17
N LEU A 501 -12.52 -9.49 -8.35
CA LEU A 501 -13.27 -9.50 -9.60
C LEU A 501 -12.91 -10.72 -10.44
N GLY A 502 -13.86 -11.16 -11.26
CA GLY A 502 -13.58 -12.06 -12.37
C GLY A 502 -12.84 -11.34 -13.50
N ARG A 503 -12.36 -12.11 -14.48
CA ARG A 503 -11.57 -11.61 -15.61
C ARG A 503 -12.28 -10.57 -16.49
N ASP A 504 -13.60 -10.60 -16.49
CA ASP A 504 -14.47 -9.64 -17.18
C ASP A 504 -14.68 -8.33 -16.40
N GLY A 505 -14.20 -8.27 -15.15
CA GLY A 505 -14.39 -7.15 -14.25
C GLY A 505 -15.61 -7.26 -13.36
N LYS A 506 -16.41 -8.33 -13.42
CA LYS A 506 -17.58 -8.45 -12.51
C LYS A 506 -17.15 -8.90 -11.12
N ALA A 507 -17.79 -8.34 -10.10
CA ALA A 507 -17.59 -8.77 -8.72
C ALA A 507 -18.15 -10.18 -8.50
N LEU A 508 -17.30 -11.08 -7.99
CA LEU A 508 -17.65 -12.45 -7.64
C LEU A 508 -18.19 -12.50 -6.21
N GLN A 509 -19.50 -12.61 -6.03
CA GLN A 509 -20.14 -12.42 -4.72
C GLN A 509 -19.51 -13.26 -3.60
N GLN A 510 -19.11 -14.50 -3.89
CA GLN A 510 -18.48 -15.39 -2.91
C GLN A 510 -17.19 -14.81 -2.31
N PHE A 511 -16.49 -13.92 -3.01
CA PHE A 511 -15.28 -13.25 -2.51
C PHE A 511 -15.51 -11.82 -2.03
N ASN A 512 -16.66 -11.23 -2.37
CA ASN A 512 -17.00 -9.84 -2.05
C ASN A 512 -17.99 -9.76 -0.88
N VAL A 513 -17.68 -10.52 0.17
CA VAL A 513 -18.38 -10.54 1.46
C VAL A 513 -17.65 -9.79 2.60
N PRO A 514 -16.33 -9.50 2.54
CA PRO A 514 -15.71 -8.64 3.54
C PRO A 514 -16.34 -7.25 3.54
N GLY A 515 -16.47 -6.67 4.72
CA GLY A 515 -16.89 -5.29 4.95
C GLY A 515 -15.78 -4.29 4.63
N ILE A 516 -15.63 -3.28 5.49
CA ILE A 516 -14.79 -2.11 5.22
C ILE A 516 -13.31 -2.48 5.07
N PHE A 517 -12.73 -2.11 3.93
CA PHE A 517 -11.29 -1.90 3.75
C PHE A 517 -10.98 -0.40 3.78
N GLN A 518 -9.86 -0.01 4.40
CA GLN A 518 -9.43 1.38 4.46
C GLN A 518 -7.92 1.50 4.30
N GLY A 519 -7.49 2.08 3.19
CA GLY A 519 -6.10 2.36 2.86
C GLY A 519 -5.78 2.06 1.40
N GLU A 520 -4.53 1.68 1.16
CA GLU A 520 -3.99 1.39 -0.15
C GLU A 520 -3.18 0.09 -0.10
N LEU A 521 -3.35 -0.75 -1.11
CA LEU A 521 -2.46 -1.89 -1.34
C LEU A 521 -1.28 -1.46 -2.21
N TYR A 522 -0.10 -2.01 -1.93
CA TYR A 522 1.07 -1.91 -2.80
C TYR A 522 1.46 -3.26 -3.38
N LYS A 523 1.19 -4.37 -2.69
CA LYS A 523 1.50 -5.71 -3.18
C LYS A 523 0.49 -6.74 -2.72
N VAL A 524 0.23 -7.70 -3.60
CA VAL A 524 -0.51 -8.93 -3.31
C VAL A 524 0.37 -10.09 -3.75
N ILE A 525 0.55 -11.08 -2.87
CA ILE A 525 1.30 -12.30 -3.16
C ILE A 525 0.35 -13.48 -3.09
N GLU A 526 0.25 -14.24 -4.19
CA GLU A 526 -0.41 -15.54 -4.23
C GLU A 526 0.44 -16.57 -3.47
N THR A 527 -0.15 -17.24 -2.48
CA THR A 527 0.58 -18.14 -1.59
C THR A 527 -0.35 -19.18 -0.94
N ARG A 528 0.11 -19.85 0.11
CA ARG A 528 -0.65 -20.76 0.96
C ARG A 528 -0.77 -20.21 2.37
N THR A 529 -1.93 -20.40 2.97
CA THR A 529 -2.21 -20.07 4.38
C THR A 529 -1.40 -20.97 5.33
N SER A 530 -1.49 -20.69 6.63
CA SER A 530 -0.94 -21.54 7.70
C SER A 530 -1.52 -22.97 7.68
N THR A 531 -2.75 -23.13 7.20
CA THR A 531 -3.45 -24.42 7.00
C THR A 531 -3.21 -25.05 5.63
N ASN A 532 -2.36 -24.44 4.79
CA ASN A 532 -2.04 -24.87 3.43
C ASN A 532 -3.17 -24.74 2.38
N SER A 533 -4.22 -23.96 2.69
CA SER A 533 -5.24 -23.53 1.72
C SER A 533 -4.68 -22.47 0.77
N ASN A 534 -5.38 -22.14 -0.33
CA ASN A 534 -4.99 -21.00 -1.16
C ASN A 534 -5.09 -19.70 -0.35
N GLY A 535 -4.09 -18.83 -0.43
CA GLY A 535 -4.05 -17.59 0.31
C GLY A 535 -3.52 -16.43 -0.51
N LEU A 536 -3.92 -15.23 -0.10
CA LEU A 536 -3.38 -13.97 -0.60
C LEU A 536 -2.77 -13.20 0.57
N LEU A 537 -1.48 -12.89 0.49
CA LEU A 537 -0.83 -11.96 1.41
C LEU A 537 -0.97 -10.54 0.86
N LEU A 538 -1.81 -9.75 1.49
CA LEU A 538 -2.07 -8.35 1.14
C LEU A 538 -1.11 -7.44 1.93
N LEU A 539 -0.42 -6.54 1.24
CA LEU A 539 0.61 -5.65 1.79
C LEU A 539 0.41 -4.23 1.26
N GLY A 540 0.58 -3.21 2.10
CA GLY A 540 0.36 -1.83 1.67
C GLY A 540 0.51 -0.78 2.77
N ASP A 541 -0.31 0.27 2.69
CA ASP A 541 -0.56 1.25 3.75
C ASP A 541 -2.07 1.25 4.06
N PHE A 542 -2.48 0.36 4.97
CA PHE A 542 -3.89 0.17 5.27
C PHE A 542 -4.13 -0.20 6.73
N SER A 543 -5.24 0.32 7.25
CA SER A 543 -5.58 0.27 8.67
C SER A 543 -6.81 -0.59 8.98
N ARG A 544 -7.59 -0.95 7.96
CA ARG A 544 -8.76 -1.84 8.15
C ARG A 544 -8.93 -2.87 7.04
N PHE A 545 -9.36 -4.06 7.43
CA PHE A 545 -9.90 -5.09 6.53
C PHE A 545 -11.09 -5.78 7.22
N ASP A 546 -12.20 -5.95 6.50
CA ASP A 546 -13.48 -6.46 7.04
C ASP A 546 -14.00 -5.65 8.26
N GLY A 547 -13.60 -4.39 8.39
CA GLY A 547 -13.88 -3.53 9.54
C GLY A 547 -12.93 -3.71 10.74
N ASN A 548 -12.12 -4.77 10.76
CA ASN A 548 -11.13 -5.01 11.82
C ASN A 548 -9.90 -4.13 11.61
N MET A 549 -9.28 -3.67 12.70
CA MET A 549 -8.01 -2.94 12.62
C MET A 549 -6.87 -3.88 12.22
N VAL A 550 -6.03 -3.42 11.31
CA VAL A 550 -4.85 -4.13 10.79
C VAL A 550 -3.69 -3.15 10.64
N ARG A 551 -2.47 -3.65 10.43
CA ARG A 551 -1.26 -2.81 10.33
C ARG A 551 -0.52 -3.11 9.02
N ASN A 552 -1.05 -2.69 7.87
CA ASN A 552 -0.33 -2.75 6.58
C ASN A 552 -0.07 -4.15 5.99
N ALA A 553 -0.47 -5.22 6.70
CA ALA A 553 -0.38 -6.60 6.21
C ALA A 553 -1.55 -7.45 6.71
N ILE A 554 -2.06 -8.33 5.86
CA ILE A 554 -3.00 -9.38 6.24
C ILE A 554 -2.89 -10.59 5.31
N MET A 555 -3.00 -11.80 5.87
CA MET A 555 -3.19 -13.02 5.11
C MET A 555 -4.67 -13.36 5.06
N ILE A 556 -5.20 -13.55 3.85
CA ILE A 556 -6.56 -14.06 3.64
C ILE A 556 -6.50 -15.44 3.00
N GLU A 557 -7.38 -16.32 3.45
CA GLU A 557 -7.71 -17.58 2.78
C GLU A 557 -8.76 -17.31 1.70
N VAL A 558 -8.59 -17.91 0.53
CA VAL A 558 -9.52 -17.79 -0.58
C VAL A 558 -9.84 -19.18 -1.13
N ASP A 559 -11.11 -19.54 -1.20
CA ASP A 559 -11.55 -20.83 -1.72
C ASP A 559 -12.06 -20.68 -3.17
N TYR A 560 -11.31 -21.22 -4.13
CA TYR A 560 -11.66 -21.08 -5.55
C TYR A 560 -12.60 -22.18 -6.06
N GLU A 561 -12.92 -23.18 -5.22
CA GLU A 561 -13.79 -24.31 -5.57
C GLU A 561 -15.28 -24.07 -5.27
#